data_AF-A0A2J7RDI2-F1
#
_entry.id   AF-A0A2J7RDI2-F1
#
_cell.length_a   1.000
_cell.length_b   1.000
_cell.length_c   1.000
_cell.angle_alpha   90.00
_cell.angle_beta   90.00
_cell.angle_gamma   90.00
#
_symmetry.space_group_name_H-M   'P 1'
#
loop_
_entity.id
_entity.type
_entity.pdbx_description
1 polymer ?
#
loop_
_entity_poly.entity_id
_entity_poly.type
_entity_poly.pdbx_seq_one_letter_code
_entity_poly.pdbx_strand_id
1 'polypeptide(L)'
;MFCLLYHIHVWCPTHGNLSKTTTTDLIIHNDSCHPFEHKKAAINFLINRMNQYPLPQNNKNIEENIVRTKNIDENIVRTILNNNNYPLNTILHTHKPSTKNTTLKNKWATFTYFGHEIRSITKLFKNTEVGISYKTKNNIKHLLKINDDKNDMYNLSGVYQLQCSDCPLKYIGQTGRTFKIRFKEHTCDINNNGQSSRFAQHVLDTTHEYSTIDKILEVLHIGKKG
;
A
#
# COMPACT_ATOMS: atom_id res chain seq x y z
N MET A 1 -2.76 20.69 -5.56
CA MET A 1 -3.44 21.33 -4.42
C MET A 1 -3.39 20.33 -3.26
N PHE A 2 -2.69 20.71 -2.19
CA PHE A 2 -2.32 19.85 -1.08
C PHE A 2 -3.55 19.31 -0.33
N CYS A 3 -3.67 17.98 -0.20
CA CYS A 3 -4.62 17.38 0.74
C CYS A 3 -3.97 17.40 2.13
N LEU A 4 -4.42 18.33 2.95
CA LEU A 4 -4.14 18.41 4.37
C LEU A 4 -4.50 17.08 5.06
N LEU A 5 -3.51 16.51 5.75
CA LEU A 5 -3.68 15.46 6.76
C LEU A 5 -4.56 16.02 7.89
N TYR A 6 -5.84 15.70 7.87
CA TYR A 6 -6.65 15.80 9.08
C TYR A 6 -6.33 14.61 9.98
N HIS A 7 -5.61 14.91 11.06
CA HIS A 7 -5.44 14.08 12.23
C HIS A 7 -6.83 13.81 12.84
N ILE A 8 -7.51 12.75 12.40
CA ILE A 8 -8.67 12.24 13.11
C ILE A 8 -8.13 11.43 14.27
N HIS A 9 -8.02 12.07 15.43
CA HIS A 9 -8.02 11.38 16.72
C HIS A 9 -9.33 10.58 16.80
N VAL A 10 -9.29 9.31 16.39
CA VAL A 10 -10.39 8.38 16.66
C VAL A 10 -10.34 8.06 18.15
N TRP A 11 -11.08 8.83 18.91
CA TRP A 11 -11.43 8.53 20.28
C TRP A 11 -12.24 7.23 20.23
N CYS A 12 -11.58 6.11 20.52
CA CYS A 12 -12.20 4.78 20.49
C CYS A 12 -13.05 4.64 21.77
N PRO A 13 -14.38 4.52 21.69
CA PRO A 13 -15.16 4.11 22.85
C PRO A 13 -14.72 2.68 23.15
N THR A 14 -14.14 2.52 24.34
CA THR A 14 -13.89 1.22 24.94
C THR A 14 -15.22 0.45 24.99
N HIS A 15 -15.16 -0.89 25.03
CA HIS A 15 -16.27 -1.84 25.21
C HIS A 15 -16.87 -2.52 23.95
N GLY A 16 -16.07 -2.74 22.88
CA GLY A 16 -16.37 -3.72 21.82
C GLY A 16 -15.23 -4.74 21.65
N ASN A 17 -15.52 -5.98 21.25
CA ASN A 17 -14.49 -6.99 20.94
C ASN A 17 -13.65 -6.63 19.72
N LEU A 18 -14.23 -5.81 18.82
CA LEU A 18 -13.54 -5.27 17.65
C LEU A 18 -12.55 -4.15 18.01
N SER A 19 -12.59 -3.59 19.23
CA SER A 19 -11.74 -2.48 19.68
C SER A 19 -10.33 -2.88 20.14
N LYS A 20 -9.91 -4.14 19.98
CA LYS A 20 -8.53 -4.55 20.32
C LYS A 20 -7.54 -3.93 19.32
N THR A 21 -6.40 -3.45 19.83
CA THR A 21 -5.34 -2.72 19.10
C THR A 21 -4.78 -3.43 17.85
N THR A 22 -5.00 -4.73 17.69
CA THR A 22 -4.50 -5.54 16.58
C THR A 22 -5.47 -5.69 15.42
N THR A 23 -6.71 -5.19 15.52
CA THR A 23 -7.70 -5.28 14.43
C THR A 23 -7.84 -3.92 13.76
N THR A 24 -7.61 -3.88 12.45
CA THR A 24 -7.86 -2.71 11.63
C THR A 24 -9.25 -2.80 11.01
N ASP A 25 -9.96 -1.68 10.94
CA ASP A 25 -11.27 -1.55 10.28
C ASP A 25 -11.19 -1.60 8.74
N LEU A 26 -10.09 -2.14 8.21
CA LEU A 26 -9.75 -2.14 6.80
C LEU A 26 -10.16 -3.47 6.16
N ILE A 27 -11.17 -3.42 5.31
CA ILE A 27 -11.56 -4.54 4.44
C ILE A 27 -11.43 -4.15 2.97
N ILE A 28 -11.53 -5.14 2.09
CA ILE A 28 -11.57 -4.92 0.65
C ILE A 28 -12.87 -4.18 0.30
N HIS A 29 -12.80 -3.06 -0.41
CA HIS A 29 -13.98 -2.30 -0.85
C HIS A 29 -14.88 -3.11 -1.79
N ASN A 30 -16.21 -2.92 -1.71
CA ASN A 30 -17.18 -3.68 -2.52
C ASN A 30 -17.00 -3.45 -4.01
N ASP A 31 -16.67 -2.24 -4.44
CA ASP A 31 -16.47 -1.91 -5.87
C ASP A 31 -15.09 -2.31 -6.41
N SER A 32 -14.20 -2.82 -5.56
CA SER A 32 -12.86 -3.21 -6.01
C SER A 32 -12.88 -4.44 -6.93
N CYS A 33 -11.95 -4.52 -7.88
CA CYS A 33 -11.78 -5.67 -8.76
C CYS A 33 -11.10 -6.84 -8.02
N HIS A 34 -11.83 -7.45 -7.09
CA HIS A 34 -11.44 -8.63 -6.31
C HIS A 34 -12.51 -9.72 -6.42
N PRO A 35 -12.12 -11.01 -6.35
CA PRO A 35 -13.07 -12.11 -6.23
C PRO A 35 -14.01 -11.89 -5.04
N PHE A 36 -15.29 -12.21 -5.23
CA PHE A 36 -16.30 -12.14 -4.18
C PHE A 36 -15.91 -13.01 -2.97
N GLU A 37 -15.27 -14.13 -3.22
CA GLU A 37 -14.78 -15.08 -2.24
C GLU A 37 -13.78 -14.42 -1.27
N HIS A 38 -12.90 -13.54 -1.75
CA HIS A 38 -11.93 -12.82 -0.93
C HIS A 38 -12.60 -11.74 -0.08
N LYS A 39 -13.53 -10.97 -0.70
CA LYS A 39 -14.34 -9.96 0.00
C LYS A 39 -15.16 -10.61 1.13
N LYS A 40 -15.83 -11.71 0.82
CA LYS A 40 -16.63 -12.48 1.76
C LYS A 40 -15.77 -13.07 2.89
N ALA A 41 -14.56 -13.55 2.60
CA ALA A 41 -13.67 -14.05 3.64
C ALA A 41 -13.31 -12.97 4.68
N ALA A 42 -13.04 -11.73 4.24
CA ALA A 42 -12.80 -10.61 5.14
C ALA A 42 -14.04 -10.27 6.00
N ILE A 43 -15.23 -10.28 5.41
CA ILE A 43 -16.49 -10.07 6.15
C ILE A 43 -16.74 -11.19 7.16
N ASN A 44 -16.57 -12.44 6.75
CA ASN A 44 -16.72 -13.60 7.63
C ASN A 44 -15.72 -13.55 8.79
N PHE A 45 -14.50 -13.06 8.57
CA PHE A 45 -13.52 -12.84 9.63
C PHE A 45 -14.06 -11.86 10.69
N LEU A 46 -14.64 -10.72 10.29
CA LEU A 46 -15.25 -9.76 11.22
C LEU A 46 -16.41 -10.38 12.01
N ILE A 47 -17.31 -11.10 11.33
CA ILE A 47 -18.46 -11.75 11.96
C ILE A 47 -18.01 -12.85 12.94
N ASN A 48 -17.07 -13.71 12.53
CA ASN A 48 -16.54 -14.77 13.39
C ASN A 48 -15.85 -14.18 14.61
N ARG A 49 -15.09 -13.09 14.43
CA ARG A 49 -14.42 -12.39 15.53
C ARG A 49 -15.43 -11.80 16.52
N MET A 50 -16.48 -11.15 16.04
CA MET A 50 -17.59 -10.67 16.88
C MET A 50 -18.22 -11.80 17.70
N ASN A 51 -18.39 -12.99 17.12
CA ASN A 51 -19.05 -14.12 17.78
C ASN A 51 -18.14 -14.94 18.72
N GLN A 52 -16.83 -14.99 18.47
CA GLN A 52 -15.91 -15.91 19.17
C GLN A 52 -15.22 -15.31 20.41
N TYR A 53 -15.08 -13.98 20.50
CA TYR A 53 -14.38 -13.36 21.62
C TYR A 53 -15.39 -12.77 22.62
N PRO A 54 -15.55 -13.34 23.82
CA PRO A 54 -16.14 -12.61 24.94
C PRO A 54 -15.07 -11.67 25.55
N LEU A 55 -15.44 -10.43 25.88
CA LEU A 55 -14.62 -9.54 26.71
C LEU A 55 -14.50 -10.13 28.12
N PRO A 56 -13.41 -9.91 28.87
CA PRO A 56 -13.36 -10.29 30.27
C PRO A 56 -14.35 -9.43 31.08
N GLN A 57 -15.39 -10.04 31.64
CA GLN A 57 -16.41 -9.37 32.45
C GLN A 57 -15.89 -8.97 33.84
N ASN A 58 -16.20 -7.73 34.24
CA ASN A 58 -16.35 -7.40 35.67
C ASN A 58 -17.77 -7.78 36.13
N ASN A 59 -17.83 -8.36 37.32
CA ASN A 59 -18.83 -9.33 37.79
C ASN A 59 -20.23 -8.78 38.17
N LYS A 60 -20.84 -7.89 37.39
CA LYS A 60 -22.25 -7.48 37.61
C LYS A 60 -23.00 -7.40 36.29
N ASN A 61 -24.06 -8.20 36.17
CA ASN A 61 -24.99 -8.33 35.04
C ASN A 61 -24.35 -8.89 33.75
N ILE A 62 -24.03 -10.18 33.77
CA ILE A 62 -23.35 -10.88 32.67
C ILE A 62 -24.19 -10.81 31.37
N GLU A 63 -25.50 -11.07 31.44
CA GLU A 63 -26.37 -11.16 30.26
C GLU A 63 -26.60 -9.79 29.58
N GLU A 64 -26.92 -8.75 30.35
CA GLU A 64 -27.15 -7.40 29.83
C GLU A 64 -25.88 -6.83 29.17
N ASN A 65 -24.72 -7.07 29.77
CA ASN A 65 -23.44 -6.63 29.21
C ASN A 65 -23.08 -7.39 27.93
N ILE A 66 -23.37 -8.69 27.83
CA ILE A 66 -23.18 -9.46 26.59
C ILE A 66 -24.05 -8.91 25.46
N VAL A 67 -25.32 -8.63 25.73
CA VAL A 67 -26.24 -8.06 24.74
C VAL A 67 -25.76 -6.67 24.30
N ARG A 68 -25.33 -5.84 25.25
CA ARG A 68 -24.83 -4.50 24.96
C ARG A 68 -23.55 -4.53 24.11
N THR A 69 -22.57 -5.37 24.45
CA THR A 69 -21.32 -5.50 23.67
C THR A 69 -21.58 -6.05 22.28
N LYS A 70 -22.47 -7.04 22.14
CA LYS A 70 -22.85 -7.59 20.84
C LYS A 70 -23.52 -6.54 19.94
N ASN A 71 -24.40 -5.71 20.49
CA ASN A 71 -25.03 -4.61 19.75
C ASN A 71 -24.01 -3.55 19.30
N ILE A 72 -23.01 -3.24 20.15
CA ILE A 72 -21.92 -2.32 19.80
C ILE A 72 -21.08 -2.90 18.65
N ASP A 73 -20.62 -4.15 18.77
CA ASP A 73 -19.81 -4.81 17.74
C ASP A 73 -20.58 -4.94 16.41
N GLU A 74 -21.89 -5.22 16.46
CA GLU A 74 -22.72 -5.29 15.26
C GLU A 74 -22.83 -3.91 14.57
N ASN A 75 -22.96 -2.82 15.34
CA ASN A 75 -22.95 -1.47 14.79
C ASN A 75 -21.61 -1.09 14.17
N ILE A 76 -20.50 -1.54 14.76
CA ILE A 76 -19.16 -1.36 14.19
C ILE A 76 -19.07 -2.10 12.85
N VAL A 77 -19.47 -3.37 12.78
CA VAL A 77 -19.47 -4.14 11.53
C VAL A 77 -20.37 -3.48 10.48
N ARG A 78 -21.57 -3.03 10.84
CA ARG A 78 -22.47 -2.28 9.94
C ARG A 78 -21.81 -1.02 9.40
N THR A 79 -21.12 -0.28 10.25
CA THR A 79 -20.40 0.94 9.86
C THR A 79 -19.27 0.63 8.89
N ILE A 80 -18.46 -0.41 9.17
CA ILE A 80 -17.37 -0.85 8.28
C ILE A 80 -17.93 -1.27 6.92
N LEU A 81 -19.02 -2.03 6.90
CA LEU A 81 -19.66 -2.46 5.65
C LEU A 81 -20.21 -1.27 4.85
N ASN A 82 -20.90 -0.34 5.51
CA ASN A 82 -21.43 0.87 4.88
C ASN A 82 -20.33 1.74 4.28
N ASN A 83 -19.24 1.95 5.02
CA ASN A 83 -18.07 2.72 4.56
C ASN A 83 -17.37 2.07 3.36
N ASN A 84 -17.59 0.78 3.12
CA ASN A 84 -17.02 0.03 2.01
C ASN A 84 -18.05 -0.31 0.91
N ASN A 85 -19.20 0.37 0.89
CA ASN A 85 -20.30 0.19 -0.07
C ASN A 85 -20.89 -1.24 -0.12
N TYR A 86 -20.82 -1.99 0.98
CA TYR A 86 -21.50 -3.28 1.07
C TYR A 86 -22.96 -3.10 1.47
N PRO A 87 -23.89 -3.87 0.89
CA PRO A 87 -25.28 -3.85 1.33
C PRO A 87 -25.36 -4.38 2.77
N LEU A 88 -26.09 -3.70 3.65
CA LEU A 88 -26.18 -4.06 5.07
C LEU A 88 -26.80 -5.45 5.31
N ASN A 89 -27.58 -5.95 4.35
CA ASN A 89 -28.14 -7.31 4.36
C ASN A 89 -27.06 -8.41 4.23
N THR A 90 -25.81 -8.06 3.92
CA THR A 90 -24.70 -9.02 3.80
C THR A 90 -24.41 -9.76 5.12
N ILE A 91 -24.73 -9.15 6.26
CA ILE A 91 -24.52 -9.73 7.61
C ILE A 91 -25.41 -10.98 7.82
N LEU A 92 -26.56 -11.05 7.15
CA LEU A 92 -27.61 -12.05 7.43
C LEU A 92 -27.40 -13.39 6.70
N HIS A 93 -26.49 -13.46 5.73
CA HIS A 93 -26.29 -14.64 4.89
C HIS A 93 -24.92 -15.28 5.06
N THR A 94 -24.61 -15.70 6.29
CA THR A 94 -23.64 -16.77 6.51
C THR A 94 -24.26 -18.09 6.04
N HIS A 95 -24.20 -18.33 4.72
CA HIS A 95 -24.59 -19.61 4.16
C HIS A 95 -23.82 -20.72 4.89
N LYS A 96 -24.55 -21.59 5.60
CA LYS A 96 -24.02 -22.89 6.05
C LYS A 96 -23.36 -23.56 4.83
N PRO A 97 -22.19 -24.20 4.99
CA PRO A 97 -21.58 -24.92 3.89
C PRO A 97 -22.62 -25.90 3.33
N SER A 98 -23.00 -25.68 2.08
CA SER A 98 -23.95 -26.55 1.40
C SER A 98 -23.24 -27.88 1.23
N THR A 99 -23.77 -28.93 1.87
CA THR A 99 -23.40 -30.34 1.68
C THR A 99 -23.84 -30.82 0.29
N LYS A 100 -23.37 -30.14 -0.75
CA LYS A 100 -23.45 -30.67 -2.12
C LYS A 100 -22.26 -31.59 -2.28
N ASN A 101 -22.53 -32.81 -2.74
CA ASN A 101 -21.53 -33.80 -3.14
C ASN A 101 -20.68 -33.21 -4.27
N THR A 102 -19.66 -32.43 -3.93
CA THR A 102 -18.66 -31.96 -4.89
C THR A 102 -17.72 -33.11 -5.18
N THR A 103 -17.48 -33.37 -6.46
CA THR A 103 -16.34 -34.17 -6.91
C THR A 103 -15.08 -33.70 -6.18
N LEU A 104 -14.36 -34.64 -5.59
CA LEU A 104 -13.10 -34.35 -4.90
C LEU A 104 -12.12 -33.74 -5.92
N LYS A 105 -11.79 -32.47 -5.70
CA LYS A 105 -10.84 -31.73 -6.53
C LYS A 105 -9.43 -32.05 -6.06
N ASN A 106 -8.71 -32.84 -6.85
CA ASN A 106 -7.38 -33.33 -6.48
C ASN A 106 -6.25 -32.45 -7.05
N LYS A 107 -6.54 -31.58 -8.04
CA LYS A 107 -5.57 -30.69 -8.67
C LYS A 107 -6.05 -29.24 -8.58
N TRP A 108 -5.15 -28.26 -8.45
CA TRP A 108 -5.49 -26.84 -8.36
C TRP A 108 -4.75 -26.01 -9.39
N ALA A 109 -5.47 -25.10 -10.04
CA ALA A 109 -4.93 -24.10 -10.94
C ALA A 109 -5.29 -22.69 -10.42
N THR A 110 -4.38 -21.74 -10.60
CA THR A 110 -4.52 -20.37 -10.08
C THR A 110 -4.61 -19.36 -11.21
N PHE A 111 -5.73 -18.67 -11.34
CA PHE A 111 -5.92 -17.59 -12.31
C PHE A 111 -5.76 -16.21 -11.67
N THR A 112 -5.27 -15.24 -12.44
CA THR A 112 -5.40 -13.83 -12.03
C THR A 112 -6.83 -13.37 -12.25
N TYR A 113 -7.46 -12.84 -11.20
CA TYR A 113 -8.78 -12.24 -11.31
C TYR A 113 -8.68 -10.90 -12.01
N PHE A 114 -9.42 -10.72 -13.10
CA PHE A 114 -9.48 -9.47 -13.87
C PHE A 114 -10.91 -8.98 -14.11
N GLY A 115 -11.91 -9.61 -13.50
CA GLY A 115 -13.31 -9.21 -13.66
C GLY A 115 -14.27 -10.39 -13.58
N HIS A 116 -15.51 -10.17 -14.02
CA HIS A 116 -16.55 -11.19 -14.02
C HIS A 116 -16.36 -12.25 -15.12
N GLU A 117 -15.64 -11.90 -16.19
CA GLU A 117 -15.38 -12.68 -17.39
C GLU A 117 -14.62 -13.97 -17.08
N ILE A 118 -13.67 -13.92 -16.12
CA ILE A 118 -12.92 -15.10 -15.67
C ILE A 118 -13.82 -16.17 -15.02
N ARG A 119 -15.04 -15.80 -14.57
CA ARG A 119 -16.00 -16.77 -14.03
C ARG A 119 -16.58 -17.66 -15.12
N SER A 120 -16.69 -17.17 -16.36
CA SER A 120 -17.07 -17.99 -17.52
C SER A 120 -16.03 -19.08 -17.77
N ILE A 121 -14.74 -18.72 -17.70
CA ILE A 121 -13.64 -19.68 -17.81
C ILE A 121 -13.70 -20.68 -16.65
N THR A 122 -13.88 -20.21 -15.42
CA THR A 122 -13.99 -21.07 -14.23
C THR A 122 -15.18 -22.02 -14.30
N LYS A 123 -16.27 -21.64 -14.99
CA LYS A 123 -17.43 -22.49 -15.22
C LYS A 123 -17.08 -23.71 -16.08
N LEU A 124 -16.16 -23.57 -17.05
CA LEU A 124 -15.70 -24.68 -17.90
C LEU A 124 -15.01 -25.79 -17.08
N PHE A 125 -14.31 -25.43 -16.02
CA PHE A 125 -13.59 -26.37 -15.16
C PHE A 125 -14.47 -27.04 -14.08
N LYS A 126 -15.77 -26.72 -13.99
CA LYS A 126 -16.65 -27.23 -12.92
C LYS A 126 -16.78 -28.75 -12.87
N ASN A 127 -16.80 -29.41 -14.03
CA ASN A 127 -16.97 -30.86 -14.15
C ASN A 127 -15.64 -31.62 -14.25
N THR A 128 -14.52 -30.92 -14.03
CA THR A 128 -13.18 -31.51 -14.08
C THR A 128 -12.69 -31.79 -12.66
N GLU A 129 -11.62 -32.57 -12.52
CA GLU A 129 -10.92 -32.80 -11.25
C GLU A 129 -10.06 -31.59 -10.80
N VAL A 130 -10.07 -30.50 -11.57
CA VAL A 130 -9.26 -29.30 -11.33
C VAL A 130 -10.08 -28.23 -10.59
N GLY A 131 -9.62 -27.88 -9.40
CA GLY A 131 -10.03 -26.70 -8.67
C GLY A 131 -9.39 -25.43 -9.20
N ILE A 132 -10.17 -24.35 -9.23
CA ILE A 132 -9.70 -23.03 -9.62
C ILE A 132 -9.60 -22.16 -8.38
N SER A 133 -8.44 -21.53 -8.17
CA SER A 133 -8.24 -20.46 -7.22
C SER A 133 -7.94 -19.15 -7.95
N TYR A 134 -8.19 -18.02 -7.27
CA TYR A 134 -7.95 -16.70 -7.83
C TYR A 134 -6.83 -15.98 -7.08
N LYS A 135 -5.96 -15.28 -7.81
CA LYS A 135 -4.99 -14.31 -7.28
C LYS A 135 -5.30 -12.91 -7.79
N THR A 136 -5.05 -11.89 -6.98
CA THR A 136 -5.18 -10.48 -7.39
C THR A 136 -3.80 -9.85 -7.53
N LYS A 137 -3.64 -8.99 -8.55
CA LYS A 137 -2.41 -8.22 -8.77
C LYS A 137 -2.49 -6.78 -8.22
N ASN A 138 -3.71 -6.28 -8.00
CA ASN A 138 -4.00 -4.93 -7.52
C ASN A 138 -3.86 -4.82 -5.99
N ASN A 139 -2.77 -5.34 -5.43
CA ASN A 139 -2.52 -5.19 -3.99
C ASN A 139 -1.87 -3.83 -3.71
N ILE A 140 -2.12 -3.28 -2.52
CA ILE A 140 -1.56 -2.00 -2.07
C ILE A 140 -0.03 -2.01 -2.19
N LYS A 141 0.61 -3.16 -1.91
CA LYS A 141 2.06 -3.35 -2.08
C LYS A 141 2.53 -3.04 -3.51
N HIS A 142 1.77 -3.39 -4.53
CA HIS A 142 2.10 -3.11 -5.93
C HIS A 142 1.85 -1.64 -6.30
N LEU A 143 0.82 -1.01 -5.70
CA LEU A 143 0.56 0.43 -5.90
C LEU A 143 1.61 1.31 -5.21
N LEU A 144 2.00 0.94 -3.99
CA LEU A 144 3.04 1.60 -3.21
C LEU A 144 4.45 1.22 -3.66
N LYS A 145 4.58 0.30 -4.61
CA LYS A 145 5.87 -0.02 -5.18
C LYS A 145 6.30 1.16 -6.03
N ILE A 146 7.16 2.00 -5.47
CA ILE A 146 7.92 2.98 -6.23
C ILE A 146 8.72 2.18 -7.26
N ASN A 147 8.49 2.45 -8.54
CA ASN A 147 9.34 1.96 -9.60
C ASN A 147 10.67 2.69 -9.48
N ASP A 148 11.54 2.22 -8.60
CA ASP A 148 12.96 2.53 -8.73
C ASP A 148 13.39 1.87 -10.02
N ASP A 149 13.64 2.66 -11.06
CA ASP A 149 14.30 2.20 -12.28
C ASP A 149 15.65 1.63 -11.86
N LYS A 150 15.70 0.31 -11.68
CA LYS A 150 16.85 -0.42 -11.14
C LYS A 150 18.10 -0.33 -12.02
N ASN A 151 17.99 0.26 -13.20
CA ASN A 151 19.05 0.38 -14.18
C ASN A 151 19.53 1.82 -14.40
N ASP A 152 19.04 2.79 -13.63
CA ASP A 152 19.54 4.16 -13.74
C ASP A 152 20.76 4.36 -12.81
N MET A 153 21.94 4.52 -13.42
CA MET A 153 23.19 4.78 -12.69
C MET A 153 23.08 6.03 -11.79
N TYR A 154 22.24 6.99 -12.15
CA TYR A 154 22.02 8.21 -11.36
C TYR A 154 21.18 7.97 -10.09
N ASN A 155 20.54 6.81 -9.94
CA ASN A 155 19.88 6.37 -8.70
C ASN A 155 20.85 5.78 -7.67
N LEU A 156 22.14 5.67 -7.99
CA LEU A 156 23.19 5.21 -7.08
C LEU A 156 23.86 6.39 -6.36
N SER A 157 24.73 6.09 -5.39
CA SER A 157 25.51 7.06 -4.63
C SER A 157 27.01 6.75 -4.73
N GLY A 158 27.84 7.75 -4.41
CA GLY A 158 29.29 7.65 -4.51
C GLY A 158 29.96 8.97 -4.87
N VAL A 159 31.05 8.89 -5.64
CA VAL A 159 31.84 10.02 -6.12
C VAL A 159 31.46 10.33 -7.56
N TYR A 160 31.17 11.60 -7.84
CA TYR A 160 30.79 12.10 -9.15
C TYR A 160 31.58 13.37 -9.49
N GLN A 161 31.58 13.68 -10.78
CA GLN A 161 32.16 14.89 -11.36
C GLN A 161 31.06 15.66 -12.08
N LEU A 162 31.04 16.98 -11.89
CA LEU A 162 30.24 17.92 -12.68
C LEU A 162 31.19 18.75 -13.55
N GLN A 163 30.98 18.73 -14.86
CA GLN A 163 31.70 19.58 -15.80
C GLN A 163 30.90 20.86 -16.08
N CYS A 164 31.58 22.01 -16.03
CA CYS A 164 30.98 23.26 -16.48
C CYS A 164 30.87 23.27 -18.02
N SER A 165 29.79 23.81 -18.55
CA SER A 165 29.57 23.91 -20.01
C SER A 165 30.47 24.97 -20.65
N ASP A 166 30.71 26.06 -19.94
CA ASP A 166 31.35 27.27 -20.48
C ASP A 166 32.85 27.36 -20.15
N CYS A 167 33.36 26.50 -19.27
CA CYS A 167 34.77 26.52 -18.88
C CYS A 167 35.31 25.11 -18.56
N PRO A 168 36.64 24.90 -18.61
CA PRO A 168 37.24 23.58 -18.41
C PRO A 168 37.24 23.12 -16.94
N LEU A 169 36.67 23.91 -16.02
CA LEU A 169 36.64 23.58 -14.60
C LEU A 169 35.65 22.44 -14.32
N LYS A 170 36.04 21.61 -13.36
CA LYS A 170 35.30 20.42 -12.94
C LYS A 170 35.13 20.45 -11.43
N TYR A 171 33.93 20.14 -10.96
CA TYR A 171 33.62 19.95 -9.55
C TYR A 171 33.55 18.46 -9.24
N ILE A 172 34.30 18.00 -8.24
CA ILE A 172 34.23 16.61 -7.77
C ILE A 172 33.57 16.60 -6.40
N GLY A 173 32.53 15.79 -6.25
CA GLY A 173 31.76 15.66 -5.03
C GLY A 173 31.54 14.20 -4.64
N GLN A 174 31.45 13.94 -3.34
CA GLN A 174 30.96 12.67 -2.80
C GLN A 174 29.58 12.87 -2.20
N THR A 175 28.66 11.94 -2.47
CA THR A 175 27.30 11.96 -1.93
C THR A 175 26.92 10.61 -1.35
N GLY A 176 26.26 10.61 -0.19
CA GLY A 176 25.55 9.44 0.34
C GLY A 176 24.13 9.30 -0.19
N ARG A 177 23.56 10.39 -0.73
CA ARG A 177 22.27 10.42 -1.45
C ARG A 177 22.48 10.01 -2.91
N THR A 178 21.39 9.74 -3.64
CA THR A 178 21.48 9.43 -5.07
C THR A 178 22.06 10.58 -5.87
N PHE A 179 22.77 10.32 -6.98
CA PHE A 179 23.32 11.36 -7.84
C PHE A 179 22.24 12.31 -8.36
N LYS A 180 21.04 11.80 -8.70
CA LYS A 180 19.88 12.64 -9.07
C LYS A 180 19.50 13.64 -7.99
N ILE A 181 19.38 13.16 -6.74
CA ILE A 181 19.01 14.03 -5.61
C ILE A 181 20.11 15.06 -5.40
N ARG A 182 21.38 14.65 -5.41
CA ARG A 182 22.49 15.57 -5.20
C ARG A 182 22.60 16.62 -6.31
N PHE A 183 22.41 16.23 -7.57
CA PHE A 183 22.36 17.15 -8.69
C PHE A 183 21.22 18.16 -8.52
N LYS A 184 20.02 17.70 -8.15
CA LYS A 184 18.88 18.58 -7.87
C LYS A 184 19.18 19.58 -6.76
N GLU A 185 19.83 19.16 -5.68
CA GLU A 185 20.28 20.06 -4.61
C GLU A 185 21.17 21.18 -5.15
N HIS A 186 22.16 20.88 -6.00
CA HIS A 186 22.99 21.90 -6.65
C HIS A 186 22.17 22.87 -7.49
N THR A 187 21.25 22.37 -8.33
CA THR A 187 20.40 23.24 -9.16
C THR A 187 19.45 24.09 -8.34
N CYS A 188 18.91 23.56 -7.24
CA CYS A 188 18.08 24.32 -6.31
C CYS A 188 18.89 25.39 -5.57
N ASP A 189 20.14 25.09 -5.19
CA ASP A 189 21.06 26.05 -4.58
C ASP A 189 21.32 27.23 -5.53
N ILE A 190 21.64 26.95 -6.80
CA ILE A 190 21.81 27.97 -7.85
C ILE A 190 20.55 28.82 -8.00
N ASN A 191 19.38 28.19 -8.15
CA ASN A 191 18.11 28.91 -8.35
C ASN A 191 17.73 29.80 -7.16
N ASN A 192 18.18 29.46 -5.95
CA ASN A 192 17.92 30.23 -4.73
C ASN A 192 19.06 31.20 -4.40
N ASN A 193 20.01 31.42 -5.31
CA ASN A 193 21.23 32.21 -5.08
C ASN A 193 22.02 31.74 -3.84
N GLY A 194 21.95 30.44 -3.54
CA GLY A 194 22.67 29.80 -2.46
C GLY A 194 24.07 29.37 -2.88
N GLN A 195 25.01 29.47 -1.94
CA GLN A 195 26.42 29.13 -2.12
C GLN A 195 26.82 27.93 -1.25
N SER A 196 25.87 27.03 -0.95
CA SER A 196 26.11 25.88 -0.07
C SER A 196 27.08 24.85 -0.70
N SER A 197 27.24 24.91 -2.02
CA SER A 197 28.18 24.08 -2.77
C SER A 197 29.11 24.92 -3.65
N ARG A 198 30.37 24.46 -3.80
CA ARG A 198 31.32 25.12 -4.70
C ARG A 198 30.88 25.12 -6.16
N PHE A 199 30.11 24.12 -6.59
CA PHE A 199 29.52 24.12 -7.93
C PHE A 199 28.50 25.25 -8.09
N ALA A 200 27.56 25.40 -7.14
CA ALA A 200 26.59 26.49 -7.19
C ALA A 200 27.26 27.86 -7.11
N GLN A 201 28.22 28.00 -6.20
CA GLN A 201 29.02 29.23 -6.06
C GLN A 201 29.73 29.59 -7.39
N HIS A 202 30.39 28.63 -8.02
CA HIS A 202 31.05 28.86 -9.31
C HIS A 202 30.07 29.37 -10.38
N VAL A 203 28.93 28.69 -10.54
CA VAL A 203 27.89 29.07 -11.52
C VAL A 203 27.36 30.48 -11.27
N LEU A 204 27.14 30.84 -10.00
CA LEU A 204 26.66 32.17 -9.61
C LEU A 204 27.71 33.27 -9.82
N ASP A 205 28.96 33.02 -9.42
CA ASP A 205 30.05 34.01 -9.49
C ASP A 205 30.47 34.31 -10.93
N THR A 206 30.44 33.30 -11.81
CA THR A 206 30.87 33.45 -13.22
C THR A 206 29.70 33.60 -14.19
N THR A 207 28.46 33.52 -13.71
CA THR A 207 27.24 33.59 -14.54
C THR A 207 27.22 32.57 -15.69
N HIS A 208 27.83 31.40 -15.48
CA HIS A 208 27.86 30.31 -16.46
C HIS A 208 26.55 29.53 -16.49
N GLU A 209 26.27 28.86 -17.59
CA GLU A 209 25.14 27.94 -17.75
C GLU A 209 25.51 26.50 -17.35
N TYR A 210 24.58 25.84 -16.66
CA TYR A 210 24.66 24.40 -16.37
C TYR A 210 23.62 23.65 -17.20
N SER A 211 23.95 22.44 -17.65
CA SER A 211 23.06 21.63 -18.50
C SER A 211 22.37 20.50 -17.73
N THR A 212 21.72 19.58 -18.45
CA THR A 212 21.07 18.40 -17.88
C THR A 212 22.07 17.42 -17.26
N ILE A 213 21.62 16.65 -16.26
CA ILE A 213 22.44 15.66 -15.55
C ILE A 213 23.18 14.72 -16.50
N ASP A 214 22.54 14.29 -17.59
CA ASP A 214 23.12 13.35 -18.56
C ASP A 214 24.34 13.91 -19.32
N LYS A 215 24.44 15.25 -19.41
CA LYS A 215 25.50 15.94 -20.15
C LYS A 215 26.69 16.32 -19.28
N ILE A 216 26.42 16.72 -18.04
CA ILE A 216 27.46 17.31 -17.18
C ILE A 216 27.90 16.41 -16.04
N LEU A 217 27.12 15.39 -15.67
CA LEU A 217 27.43 14.49 -14.56
C LEU A 217 28.07 13.19 -15.05
N GLU A 218 29.30 12.96 -14.60
CA GLU A 218 30.05 11.73 -14.80
C GLU A 218 30.22 11.00 -13.45
N VAL A 219 29.92 9.70 -13.41
CA VAL A 219 30.08 8.88 -12.20
C VAL A 219 31.50 8.31 -12.17
N LEU A 220 32.28 8.69 -11.15
CA LEU A 220 33.67 8.26 -10.99
C LEU A 220 33.77 6.98 -10.15
N HIS A 221 32.97 6.88 -9.09
CA HIS A 221 32.98 5.71 -8.22
C HIS A 221 31.60 5.51 -7.56
N ILE A 222 31.13 4.26 -7.53
CA ILE A 222 29.89 3.89 -6.84
C ILE A 222 30.26 3.34 -5.46
N GLY A 223 29.73 3.96 -4.41
CA GLY A 223 30.04 3.60 -3.04
C GLY A 223 29.21 4.36 -2.02
N LYS A 224 29.02 3.79 -0.83
CA LYS A 224 28.32 4.48 0.25
C LYS A 224 29.30 5.45 0.93
N LYS A 225 28.82 6.65 1.26
CA LYS A 225 29.56 7.57 2.14
C LYS A 225 29.69 6.90 3.51
N GLY A 226 30.94 6.66 3.95
CA GLY A 226 31.26 6.13 5.27
C GLY A 226 30.89 7.09 6.39
#